data_AF-V6EVR4-F1
#
_entry.id   AF-V6EVR4-F1
#
_cell.length_a   1.000
_cell.length_b   1.000
_cell.length_c   1.000
_cell.angle_alpha   90.00
_cell.angle_beta   90.00
_cell.angle_gamma   90.00
#
_symmetry.space_group_name_H-M   'P 1'
#
loop_
_entity.id
_entity.type
_entity.pdbx_description
1 polymer ?
#
loop_
_entity_poly.entity_id
_entity_poly.type
_entity_poly.pdbx_seq_one_letter_code
_entity_poly.pdbx_strand_id
1 'polypeptide(L)'
;MENREMYDEINALIGAVAKAFDTSEADVVTAIEQGRLGMEMMVDDEGRNFIQASLDERSVRVYQGAIFREDDDGADLAADDDEDCGGGGCTCGH
;
A
#
# COMPACT_ATOMS: atom_id res chain seq x y z
N MET A 1 -8.01 -22.79 -6.13
CA MET A 1 -8.36 -21.36 -6.28
C MET A 1 -7.42 -20.52 -5.41
N GLU A 2 -7.08 -20.98 -4.20
CA GLU A 2 -6.04 -20.43 -3.30
C GLU A 2 -4.74 -19.92 -3.94
N ASN A 3 -4.15 -20.64 -4.90
CA ASN A 3 -2.84 -20.23 -5.44
C ASN A 3 -2.92 -18.92 -6.25
N ARG A 4 -4.07 -18.62 -6.87
CA ARG A 4 -4.27 -17.36 -7.63
C ARG A 4 -4.43 -16.18 -6.69
N GLU A 5 -5.21 -16.36 -5.63
CA GLU A 5 -5.43 -15.33 -4.59
C GLU A 5 -4.12 -14.95 -3.90
N MET A 6 -3.26 -15.93 -3.60
CA MET A 6 -1.93 -15.67 -3.02
C MET A 6 -1.03 -14.82 -3.95
N TYR A 7 -1.07 -15.06 -5.27
CA TYR A 7 -0.29 -14.23 -6.21
C TYR A 7 -0.83 -12.81 -6.30
N ASP A 8 -2.15 -12.64 -6.22
CA ASP A 8 -2.78 -11.32 -6.22
C ASP A 8 -2.37 -10.52 -4.97
N GLU A 9 -2.31 -11.15 -3.80
CA GLU A 9 -1.82 -10.53 -2.56
C GLU A 9 -0.33 -10.14 -2.63
N ILE A 10 0.51 -11.02 -3.20
CA ILE A 10 1.93 -10.73 -3.39
C ILE A 10 2.12 -9.55 -4.35
N ASN A 11 1.38 -9.52 -5.46
CA ASN A 11 1.44 -8.42 -6.42
C ASN A 11 0.98 -7.10 -5.79
N ALA A 12 -0.09 -7.12 -4.99
CA ALA A 12 -0.55 -5.95 -4.26
C ALA A 12 0.51 -5.43 -3.28
N LEU A 13 1.20 -6.32 -2.56
CA LEU A 13 2.30 -5.95 -1.67
C LEU A 13 3.46 -5.32 -2.44
N ILE A 14 3.90 -5.93 -3.54
CA ILE A 14 4.98 -5.41 -4.38
C ILE A 14 4.62 -4.02 -4.91
N GLY A 15 3.39 -3.82 -5.39
CA GLY A 15 2.90 -2.52 -5.84
C GLY A 15 2.89 -1.46 -4.73
N ALA A 16 2.48 -1.83 -3.51
CA ALA A 16 2.51 -0.93 -2.37
C ALA A 16 3.95 -0.52 -1.98
N VAL A 17 4.89 -1.47 -1.97
CA VAL A 17 6.31 -1.19 -1.71
C VAL A 17 6.91 -0.31 -2.81
N ALA A 18 6.60 -0.59 -4.08
CA ALA A 18 7.07 0.21 -5.21
C ALA A 18 6.59 1.67 -5.10
N LYS A 19 5.31 1.86 -4.80
CA LYS A 19 4.73 3.19 -4.56
C LYS A 19 5.38 3.88 -3.35
N ALA A 20 5.68 3.15 -2.27
CA ALA A 20 6.32 3.72 -1.09
C ALA A 20 7.74 4.24 -1.36
N PHE A 21 8.53 3.49 -2.13
CA PHE A 21 9.89 3.89 -2.50
C PHE A 21 9.97 4.84 -3.70
N ASP A 22 8.85 5.13 -4.36
CA ASP A 22 8.80 5.89 -5.62
C ASP A 22 9.65 5.24 -6.71
N THR A 23 9.44 3.94 -6.91
CA THR A 23 10.17 3.12 -7.89
C THR A 23 9.21 2.19 -8.64
N SER A 24 9.70 1.47 -9.65
CA SER A 24 8.86 0.52 -10.39
C SER A 24 8.74 -0.83 -9.67
N GLU A 25 7.65 -1.55 -9.90
CA GLU A 25 7.48 -2.92 -9.39
C GLU A 25 8.61 -3.85 -9.85
N ALA A 26 9.11 -3.66 -11.07
CA ALA A 26 10.24 -4.42 -11.61
C ALA A 26 11.54 -4.18 -10.83
N ASP A 27 11.77 -2.94 -10.38
CA ASP A 27 12.92 -2.61 -9.55
C ASP A 27 12.80 -3.22 -8.14
N VAL A 28 11.58 -3.25 -7.57
CA VAL A 28 11.33 -3.94 -6.29
C VAL A 28 11.59 -5.44 -6.41
N VAL A 29 11.10 -6.09 -7.47
CA VAL A 29 11.37 -7.51 -7.74
C VAL A 29 12.86 -7.75 -7.88
N THR A 30 13.56 -6.90 -8.63
CA THR A 30 15.01 -6.99 -8.80
C THR A 30 15.73 -6.85 -7.44
N ALA A 31 15.28 -5.94 -6.57
CA ALA A 31 15.85 -5.77 -5.23
C ALA A 31 15.60 -6.99 -4.34
N ILE A 32 14.45 -7.65 -4.45
CA ILE A 32 14.15 -8.91 -3.75
C ILE A 32 15.09 -10.02 -4.24
N GLU A 33 15.24 -10.19 -5.56
CA GLU A 33 16.12 -11.20 -6.15
C GLU A 33 17.60 -10.99 -5.76
N GLN A 34 18.00 -9.73 -5.57
CA GLN A 34 19.35 -9.36 -5.13
C GLN A 34 19.54 -9.42 -3.61
N GLY A 35 18.48 -9.69 -2.83
CA GLY A 35 18.52 -9.68 -1.36
C GLY A 35 18.77 -8.29 -0.77
N ARG A 36 18.44 -7.23 -1.51
CA ARG A 36 18.61 -5.81 -1.11
C ARG A 36 17.38 -5.22 -0.44
N LEU A 37 16.23 -5.87 -0.59
CA LEU A 37 14.99 -5.49 0.08
C LEU A 37 14.81 -6.31 1.37
N GLY A 38 14.78 -5.65 2.52
CA GLY A 38 14.34 -6.21 3.79
C GLY A 38 12.87 -5.90 4.05
N MET A 39 12.12 -6.84 4.61
CA MET A 39 10.73 -6.63 5.04
C MET A 39 10.49 -7.31 6.38
N GLU A 40 9.93 -6.57 7.34
CA GLU A 40 9.58 -7.08 8.66
C GLU A 40 8.17 -6.60 9.06
N MET A 41 7.37 -7.50 9.65
CA MET A 41 6.06 -7.15 10.18
C MET A 41 6.21 -6.64 11.61
N MET A 42 5.72 -5.44 11.86
CA MET A 42 5.88 -4.70 13.10
C MET A 42 4.54 -4.14 13.57
N VAL A 43 4.50 -3.68 14.82
CA VAL A 43 3.33 -3.02 15.43
C VAL A 43 3.77 -1.63 15.91
N ASP A 44 3.02 -0.60 15.57
CA ASP A 44 3.31 0.77 16.02
C ASP A 44 2.80 1.04 17.44
N ASP A 45 3.07 2.24 17.97
CA ASP A 45 2.66 2.64 19.32
C ASP A 45 1.12 2.73 19.49
N GLU A 46 0.38 2.81 18.38
CA GLU A 46 -1.09 2.82 18.33
C GLU A 46 -1.68 1.41 18.19
N GLY A 47 -0.84 0.37 18.15
CA GLY A 47 -1.24 -1.02 18.01
C GLY A 47 -1.59 -1.43 16.57
N ARG A 48 -1.23 -0.62 15.56
CA ARG A 48 -1.48 -0.93 14.15
C ARG A 48 -0.35 -1.76 13.56
N ASN A 49 -0.71 -2.81 12.83
CA ASN A 49 0.25 -3.64 12.10
C ASN A 49 0.75 -2.90 10.85
N PHE A 50 2.06 -2.92 10.63
CA PHE A 50 2.68 -2.40 9.42
C PHE A 50 3.85 -3.29 8.97
N ILE A 51 4.19 -3.19 7.69
CA ILE A 51 5.43 -3.75 7.14
C ILE A 51 6.47 -2.63 7.16
N GLN A 52 7.56 -2.84 7.88
CA GLN A 52 8.78 -2.06 7.71
C GLN A 52 9.53 -2.62 6.51
N ALA A 53 9.63 -1.85 5.43
CA ALA A 53 10.43 -2.21 4.27
C ALA A 53 11.70 -1.36 4.25
N SER A 54 12.84 -1.99 3.98
CA SER A 54 14.14 -1.35 3.86
C SER A 54 14.75 -1.66 2.49
N LEU A 55 15.15 -0.62 1.78
CA LEU A 55 15.84 -0.71 0.49
C LEU A 55 17.06 0.20 0.54
N ASP A 56 18.25 -0.42 0.53
CA ASP A 56 19.53 0.26 0.70
C ASP A 56 19.57 1.11 2.00
N GLU A 57 19.60 2.43 1.89
CA GLU A 57 19.64 3.39 3.02
C GLU A 57 18.26 3.96 3.37
N ARG A 58 17.20 3.58 2.64
CA ARG A 58 15.84 4.09 2.83
C ARG A 58 14.98 3.07 3.55
N SER A 59 14.16 3.54 4.49
CA SER A 59 13.09 2.75 5.08
C SER A 59 11.74 3.44 4.89
N VAL A 60 10.69 2.62 4.82
CA VAL A 60 9.30 3.08 4.72
C VAL A 60 8.39 2.18 5.55
N ARG A 61 7.26 2.71 5.98
CA ARG A 61 6.23 1.97 6.71
C ARG A 61 5.01 1.80 5.82
N VAL A 62 4.70 0.55 5.48
CA VAL A 62 3.54 0.21 4.67
C VAL A 62 2.46 -0.36 5.58
N TYR A 63 1.36 0.38 5.72
CA TYR A 63 0.19 -0.05 6.46
C TYR A 63 -0.81 -0.70 5.51
N GLN A 64 -1.72 -1.50 6.05
CA GLN A 64 -2.83 -2.01 5.25
C GLN A 64 -3.69 -0.85 4.75
N GLY A 65 -3.71 -0.64 3.43
CA GLY A 65 -4.49 0.42 2.78
C GLY A 65 -3.87 1.82 2.81
N ALA A 66 -2.71 2.04 3.41
CA ALA A 66 -2.05 3.35 3.45
C ALA A 66 -0.52 3.24 3.48
N ILE A 67 0.18 4.17 2.83
CA ILE A 67 1.65 4.21 2.78
C ILE A 67 2.12 5.47 3.47
N PHE A 68 3.02 5.34 4.46
CA PHE A 68 3.63 6.47 5.15
C PHE A 68 5.13 6.47 4.88
N ARG A 69 5.65 7.61 4.41
CA ARG A 69 7.09 7.81 4.19
C ARG A 69 7.65 8.59 5.37
N GLU A 70 8.91 8.34 5.74
CA GLU A 70 9.52 8.98 6.91
C GLU A 70 9.71 10.51 6.72
N ASP A 71 9.66 11.00 5.48
CA ASP A 71 9.69 12.42 5.12
C ASP A 71 8.28 13.04 4.87
N ASP A 72 7.21 12.27 5.09
CA ASP A 72 5.83 12.68 4.83
C ASP A 72 5.14 13.02 6.15
N ASP A 73 5.03 14.32 6.46
CA ASP A 73 4.34 14.88 7.65
C ASP A 73 2.80 14.61 7.65
N GLY A 74 2.32 13.63 6.89
CA GLY A 74 0.92 13.20 6.87
C GLY A 74 -0.05 14.21 6.26
N ALA A 75 0.45 15.19 5.48
CA ALA A 75 -0.36 16.25 4.90
C ALA A 75 -1.19 15.80 3.68
N ASP A 76 -0.84 14.67 3.05
CA ASP A 76 -1.46 14.21 1.79
C ASP A 76 -2.55 13.12 1.98
N LEU A 77 -2.90 12.74 3.21
CA LEU A 77 -3.95 11.73 3.48
C LEU A 77 -5.38 12.31 3.56
N ALA A 78 -5.59 13.55 3.13
CA ALA A 78 -6.91 14.18 3.09
C ALA A 78 -7.41 14.40 1.66
N ALA A 79 -7.56 13.33 0.88
CA ALA A 79 -8.50 13.26 -0.25
C ALA A 79 -8.55 11.85 -0.86
N ASP A 80 -9.41 10.99 -0.31
CA ASP A 80 -10.28 10.14 -1.14
C ASP A 80 -11.51 9.72 -0.29
N ASP A 81 -12.39 10.69 -0.09
CA ASP A 81 -13.80 10.46 0.26
C ASP A 81 -14.60 11.02 -0.93
N ASP A 82 -14.72 10.24 -2.00
CA ASP A 82 -15.68 10.55 -3.07
C ASP A 82 -16.14 9.27 -3.78
N GLU A 83 -16.85 8.39 -3.07
CA GLU A 83 -17.73 7.39 -3.68
C GLU A 83 -18.93 7.10 -2.75
N ASP A 84 -19.83 8.06 -2.57
CA ASP A 84 -21.30 7.81 -2.54
C ASP A 84 -22.10 9.13 -2.52
N CYS A 85 -22.14 9.85 -3.64
CA CYS A 85 -23.18 10.83 -3.92
C CYS A 85 -23.45 10.95 -5.43
N GLY A 86 -24.50 10.28 -5.92
CA GLY A 86 -25.23 10.82 -7.07
C GLY A 86 -25.86 9.83 -8.06
N GLY A 87 -27.15 9.58 -7.88
CA GLY A 87 -28.10 9.69 -9.00
C GLY A 87 -28.69 8.39 -9.55
N GLY A 88 -29.96 8.12 -9.24
CA GLY A 88 -30.74 7.14 -9.99
C GLY A 88 -32.18 6.94 -9.52
N GLY A 89 -33.11 7.79 -9.99
CA GLY A 89 -34.50 7.34 -10.21
C GLY A 89 -35.59 8.00 -9.37
N CYS A 90 -35.92 9.25 -9.69
CA CYS A 90 -37.31 9.70 -9.53
C CYS A 90 -38.18 8.97 -10.57
N THR A 91 -39.11 8.11 -10.14
CA THR A 91 -40.33 7.83 -10.93
C THR A 91 -41.54 7.73 -10.01
N CYS A 92 -42.46 8.68 -10.18
CA CYS A 92 -43.84 8.68 -9.73
C CYS A 92 -44.70 7.70 -10.55
N GLY A 93 -45.69 7.03 -9.94
CA GLY A 93 -46.68 6.27 -10.71
C GLY A 93 -47.74 5.53 -9.88
N HIS A 94 -48.85 6.25 -9.63
CA HIS A 94 -50.23 5.82 -9.33
C HIS A 94 -50.51 4.78 -8.23
#